data_AF-A0A932K722-F1
#
_entry.id   AF-A0A932K722-F1
#
_cell.length_a   1.000
_cell.length_b   1.000
_cell.length_c   1.000
_cell.angle_alpha   90.00
_cell.angle_beta   90.00
_cell.angle_gamma   90.00
#
_symmetry.space_group_name_H-M   'P 1'
#
loop_
_entity.id
_entity.type
_entity.pdbx_description
1 polymer ?
#
loop_
_entity_poly.entity_id
_entity_poly.type
_entity_poly.pdbx_seq_one_letter_code
_entity_poly.pdbx_strand_id
1 'polypeptide(L)'
;MVLEKIEKVQEYKAMITPEILDRYGGVVRVWDTPRSAIDGGQVVDKITQPTEVLVLEEEKDIYGSLPQRAKVRYGANKEGWVLYQMLTKQA
;
A
#
# COMPACT_ATOMS: atom_id res chain seq x y z
N MET A 1 10.61 17.33 10.15
CA MET A 1 9.88 16.10 10.51
C MET A 1 8.47 16.26 9.98
N VAL A 2 8.13 15.55 8.91
CA VAL A 2 6.73 15.49 8.44
C VAL A 2 6.02 14.52 9.37
N LEU A 3 4.96 14.99 10.05
CA LEU A 3 4.11 14.14 10.88
C LEU A 3 3.24 13.31 9.94
N GLU A 4 3.67 12.09 9.65
CA GLU A 4 2.85 11.11 8.93
C GLU A 4 1.65 10.75 9.81
N LYS A 5 0.43 10.95 9.29
CA LYS A 5 -0.79 10.57 10.00
C LYS A 5 -1.20 9.17 9.59
N ILE A 6 -0.75 8.19 10.38
CA ILE A 6 -1.16 6.79 10.21
C ILE A 6 -2.46 6.56 10.98
N GLU A 7 -3.46 6.04 10.29
CA GLU A 7 -4.78 5.72 10.84
C GLU A 7 -5.06 4.22 10.69
N LYS A 8 -5.44 3.57 11.80
CA LYS A 8 -6.02 2.23 11.75
C LYS A 8 -7.43 2.34 11.21
N VAL A 9 -7.71 1.60 10.14
CA VAL A 9 -9.03 1.61 9.49
C VAL A 9 -9.78 0.34 9.84
N GLN A 10 -11.10 0.35 9.60
CA GLN A 10 -11.83 -0.91 9.54
C GLN A 10 -11.28 -1.72 8.37
N GLU A 11 -10.79 -2.93 8.64
CA GLU A 11 -10.14 -3.75 7.62
C GLU A 11 -11.07 -3.97 6.43
N TYR A 12 -10.55 -3.76 5.21
CA TYR A 12 -11.34 -3.95 3.99
C TYR A 12 -10.51 -4.59 2.89
N LYS A 13 -11.20 -5.31 2.00
CA LYS A 13 -10.57 -5.96 0.86
C LYS A 13 -10.29 -4.96 -0.26
N ALA A 14 -9.12 -5.09 -0.85
CA ALA A 14 -8.73 -4.39 -2.05
C ALA A 14 -8.01 -5.35 -2.99
N MET A 15 -7.80 -4.89 -4.23
CA MET A 15 -7.14 -5.69 -5.25
C MET A 15 -6.04 -4.90 -5.94
N ILE A 16 -4.90 -5.55 -6.12
CA ILE A 16 -3.91 -5.17 -7.12
C ILE A 16 -4.31 -5.89 -8.39
N THR A 17 -4.83 -5.15 -9.37
CA THR A 17 -5.38 -5.72 -10.60
C THR A 17 -4.32 -5.85 -11.70
N PRO A 18 -4.56 -6.62 -12.77
CA PRO A 18 -3.67 -6.64 -13.94
C PRO A 18 -3.43 -5.24 -14.51
N GLU A 19 -4.45 -4.39 -14.55
CA GLU A 19 -4.38 -3.02 -15.10
C GLU A 19 -3.48 -2.12 -14.25
N ILE A 20 -3.51 -2.29 -12.93
CA ILE A 20 -2.57 -1.60 -12.03
C ILE A 20 -1.15 -2.06 -12.34
N LEU A 21 -0.91 -3.37 -12.42
CA LEU A 21 0.43 -3.88 -12.71
C LEU A 21 0.94 -3.36 -14.04
N ASP A 22 0.13 -3.41 -15.10
CA ASP A 22 0.49 -2.88 -16.42
C ASP A 22 0.86 -1.38 -16.37
N ARG A 23 0.03 -0.56 -15.71
CA ARG A 23 0.28 0.88 -15.54
C ARG A 23 1.59 1.19 -14.81
N TYR A 24 2.00 0.34 -13.88
CA TYR A 24 3.17 0.57 -13.03
C TYR A 24 4.36 -0.35 -13.35
N GLY A 25 4.46 -0.84 -14.59
CA GLY A 25 5.64 -1.55 -15.07
C GLY A 25 5.75 -2.99 -14.56
N GLY A 26 4.62 -3.65 -14.34
CA GLY A 26 4.49 -5.05 -13.93
C GLY A 26 4.80 -5.33 -12.46
N VAL A 27 4.99 -4.30 -11.63
CA VAL A 27 5.40 -4.49 -10.23
C VAL A 27 4.81 -3.46 -9.28
N VAL A 28 4.20 -3.95 -8.21
CA VAL A 28 3.90 -3.16 -7.00
C VAL A 28 4.97 -3.48 -5.96
N ARG A 29 5.70 -2.45 -5.53
CA ARG A 29 6.72 -2.57 -4.48
C ARG A 29 6.06 -2.49 -3.10
N VAL A 30 6.45 -3.41 -2.23
CA VAL A 30 6.00 -3.47 -0.85
C VAL A 30 7.12 -2.99 0.06
N TRP A 31 6.82 -2.02 0.93
CA TRP A 31 7.77 -1.34 1.79
C TRP A 31 7.61 -1.79 3.25
N ASP A 32 8.67 -1.73 4.03
CA ASP A 32 8.64 -2.02 5.49
C ASP A 32 7.91 -0.93 6.28
N THR A 33 7.91 0.30 5.77
CA THR A 33 7.41 1.51 6.43
C THR A 33 6.60 2.35 5.43
N PRO A 34 5.71 3.25 5.88
CA PRO A 34 5.09 4.22 4.98
C PRO A 34 6.08 5.25 4.46
N ARG A 35 7.29 5.37 5.02
CA ARG A 35 8.28 6.36 4.56
C ARG A 35 8.74 6.13 3.12
N SER A 36 9.18 7.21 2.48
CA SER A 36 9.78 7.15 1.15
C SER A 36 11.17 6.48 1.17
N ALA A 37 11.69 6.11 -0.01
CA ALA A 37 13.07 5.61 -0.14
C ALA A 37 14.12 6.64 0.33
N ILE A 38 13.84 7.93 0.12
CA ILE A 38 14.73 9.03 0.51
C ILE A 38 14.79 9.14 2.04
N ASP A 39 13.69 8.81 2.71
CA ASP A 39 13.57 8.81 4.17
C ASP A 39 13.93 7.44 4.80
N GLY A 40 14.60 6.58 4.04
CA GLY A 40 15.14 5.30 4.51
C GLY A 40 14.17 4.11 4.47
N GLY A 41 13.01 4.24 3.80
CA GLY A 41 12.13 3.11 3.53
C GLY A 41 12.79 2.08 2.62
N GLN A 42 12.56 0.79 2.90
CA GLN A 42 13.14 -0.32 2.16
C GLN A 42 12.05 -1.17 1.50
N VAL A 43 12.32 -1.62 0.28
CA VAL A 43 11.44 -2.57 -0.42
C VAL A 43 11.70 -3.96 0.16
N VAL A 44 10.71 -4.53 0.84
CA VAL A 44 10.76 -5.86 1.46
C VAL A 44 10.18 -6.96 0.57
N ASP A 45 9.30 -6.59 -0.37
CA ASP A 45 8.74 -7.55 -1.33
C ASP A 45 8.27 -6.86 -2.62
N LYS A 46 7.93 -7.67 -3.62
CA LYS A 46 7.40 -7.24 -4.92
C LYS A 46 6.22 -8.12 -5.31
N ILE A 47 5.08 -7.49 -5.56
CA ILE A 47 3.89 -8.15 -6.10
C ILE A 47 3.89 -7.95 -7.61
N THR A 48 4.01 -9.04 -8.36
CA THR A 48 4.10 -9.04 -9.84
C THR A 48 2.93 -9.75 -10.51
N GLN A 49 1.93 -10.18 -9.72
CA GLN A 49 0.74 -10.86 -10.20
C GLN A 49 -0.49 -10.24 -9.52
N PRO A 50 -1.67 -10.28 -10.17
CA PRO A 50 -2.90 -9.79 -9.56
C PRO A 50 -3.13 -10.46 -8.22
N THR A 51 -3.38 -9.66 -7.18
CA THR A 51 -3.38 -10.14 -5.79
C THR A 51 -4.49 -9.46 -5.02
N GLU A 52 -5.33 -10.26 -4.35
CA GLU A 52 -6.25 -9.77 -3.32
C GLU A 52 -5.45 -9.42 -2.06
N VAL A 53 -5.75 -8.27 -1.47
CA VAL A 53 -5.09 -7.77 -0.27
C VAL A 53 -6.13 -7.32 0.75
N LEU A 54 -5.76 -7.35 2.02
CA LEU A 54 -6.54 -6.79 3.13
C LEU A 54 -5.85 -5.52 3.62
N VAL A 55 -6.52 -4.38 3.54
CA VAL A 55 -6.01 -3.10 4.03
C VAL A 55 -6.24 -3.02 5.54
N LEU A 56 -5.18 -2.69 6.29
CA LEU A 56 -5.18 -2.65 7.76
C LEU A 56 -5.04 -1.21 8.29
N GLU A 57 -4.19 -0.42 7.64
CA GLU A 57 -3.86 0.95 8.04
C GLU A 57 -3.72 1.82 6.79
N GLU A 58 -4.00 3.11 6.93
CA GLU A 58 -3.80 4.11 5.89
C GLU A 58 -2.90 5.23 6.39
N GLU A 59 -1.89 5.59 5.60
CA GLU A 59 -1.12 6.82 5.78
C GLU A 59 -1.82 7.91 4.99
N LYS A 60 -2.30 8.95 5.68
CA LYS A 60 -2.92 10.11 5.06
C LYS A 60 -1.92 11.27 4.94
N ASP A 61 -2.18 12.14 3.97
CA ASP A 61 -1.44 13.39 3.84
C ASP A 61 -1.52 14.27 5.11
N ILE A 62 -0.70 15.34 5.14
CA ILE A 62 -0.63 16.28 6.28
C ILE A 62 -1.95 16.99 6.59
N TYR A 63 -2.90 17.00 5.65
CA TYR A 63 -4.24 17.57 5.82
C TYR A 63 -5.28 16.49 6.17
N GLY A 64 -4.86 15.22 6.24
CA GLY A 64 -5.70 14.07 6.53
C GLY A 64 -6.74 13.76 5.43
N SER A 65 -6.56 14.29 4.22
CA SER A 65 -7.63 14.33 3.22
C SER A 65 -7.65 13.11 2.32
N LEU A 66 -6.47 12.64 1.88
CA LEU A 66 -6.35 11.50 0.99
C LEU A 66 -5.31 10.50 1.49
N PRO A 67 -5.64 9.20 1.47
CA PRO A 67 -4.66 8.16 1.75
C PRO A 67 -3.61 8.10 0.65
N GLN A 68 -2.34 8.16 1.04
CA GLN A 68 -1.17 8.11 0.15
C GLN A 68 -0.61 6.69 0.09
N ARG A 69 -0.61 5.99 1.24
CA ARG A 69 -0.18 4.60 1.35
C ARG A 69 -1.13 3.80 2.21
N ALA A 70 -1.10 2.49 2.00
CA ALA A 70 -1.86 1.54 2.79
C ALA A 70 -0.93 0.43 3.28
N LYS A 71 -1.08 0.06 4.55
CA LYS A 71 -0.55 -1.19 5.06
C LYS A 71 -1.49 -2.31 4.64
N VAL A 72 -0.95 -3.30 3.94
CA VAL A 72 -1.71 -4.41 3.39
C VAL A 72 -1.20 -5.74 3.92
N ARG A 73 -2.12 -6.69 4.12
CA ARG A 73 -1.82 -8.11 4.31
C ARG A 73 -2.20 -8.89 3.05
N TYR A 74 -1.33 -9.78 2.60
CA TYR A 74 -1.52 -10.55 1.37
C TYR A 74 -0.78 -11.89 1.41
N GLY A 75 -1.18 -12.82 0.54
CA GLY A 75 -0.60 -14.16 0.46
C GLY A 75 -0.65 -14.91 1.80
N ALA A 76 0.42 -15.66 2.10
CA ALA A 76 0.56 -16.41 3.36
C ALA A 76 0.98 -15.50 4.55
N ASN A 77 0.17 -14.48 4.86
CA ASN A 77 0.39 -13.51 5.94
C ASN A 77 1.60 -12.58 5.78
N LYS A 78 1.96 -12.23 4.54
CA LYS A 78 2.92 -11.14 4.34
C LYS A 78 2.24 -9.81 4.64
N GLU A 79 2.97 -8.88 5.24
CA GLU A 79 2.51 -7.52 5.49
C GLU A 79 3.52 -6.49 4.95
N GLY A 80 3.03 -5.35 4.52
CA GLY A 80 3.85 -4.20 4.21
C GLY A 80 3.06 -3.05 3.60
N TRP A 81 3.75 -1.98 3.27
CA TRP A 81 3.16 -0.74 2.78
C TRP A 81 3.22 -0.66 1.26
N VAL A 82 2.13 -0.24 0.64
CA VAL A 82 2.04 0.01 -0.81
C VAL A 82 1.46 1.40 -1.06
N LEU A 83 1.66 1.94 -2.26
CA LEU A 83 1.00 3.19 -2.65
C LEU A 83 -0.51 2.94 -2.75
N TYR A 84 -1.31 3.82 -2.16
CA TYR A 84 -2.77 3.67 -2.12
C TYR A 84 -3.38 3.61 -3.52
N GLN A 85 -2.86 4.42 -4.46
CA GLN A 85 -3.27 4.42 -5.86
C GLN A 85 -3.00 3.10 -6.63
N MET A 86 -2.24 2.18 -6.04
CA MET A 86 -2.01 0.83 -6.58
C MET A 86 -3.02 -0.18 -6.03
N LEU A 87 -4.07 0.28 -5.39
CA LEU A 87 -5.17 -0.54 -4.88
C LEU A 87 -6.46 -0.13 -5.55
N THR A 88 -7.28 -1.12 -5.90
CA THR A 88 -8.69 -0.90 -6.24
C THR A 88 -9.53 -1.47 -5.10
N LYS A 89 -10.28 -0.61 -4.43
CA LYS A 89 -11.20 -1.03 -3.37
C LYS A 89 -12.26 -1.95 -3.98
N GLN A 90 -12.43 -3.14 -3.40
CA GLN A 90 -13.55 -3.99 -3.78
C GLN A 90 -14.81 -3.43 -3.09
N ALA A 91 -15.86 -3.24 -3.88
CA ALA A 91 -17.16 -2.73 -3.41
C ALA A 91 -17.87 -3.74 -2.51
#